data_AF-A2A715-F1
#
_entry.id   AF-A2A715-F1
#
_cell.length_a   1.000
_cell.length_b   1.000
_cell.length_c   1.000
_cell.angle_alpha   90.00
_cell.angle_beta   90.00
_cell.angle_gamma   90.00
#
_symmetry.space_group_name_H-M   'P 1'
#
loop_
_entity.id
_entity.type
_entity.pdbx_description
1 polymer ?
#
loop_
_entity_poly.entity_id
_entity_poly.type
_entity_poly.pdbx_seq_one_letter_code
_entity_poly.pdbx_strand_id
1 'polypeptide(L)'
;MAAAVAGILRGGLPPRAAWLPTLQTVRHGSKAVTRHWRVMHFQRQKLMAITEYIPPKPAINPRCLPPPPKPPKEESGLVRLLRQDIVAVFRDNRMIAVCQNVALSAEDKLLLRHQLRKHKIFIKVFPSQVLKPFLENSKYRNLLQHQPVQLTSLLDQYVKEQNEGDCATSANEKLHPPDPAPDA
;
A
#
# COMPACT_ATOMS: atom_id res chain seq x y z
N MET A 1 4.59 -116.16 -4.67
CA MET A 1 4.92 -116.66 -3.31
C MET A 1 6.42 -116.49 -3.09
N ALA A 2 6.84 -116.39 -1.81
CA ALA A 2 8.19 -116.12 -1.28
C ALA A 2 8.44 -114.63 -0.98
N ALA A 3 7.95 -114.10 0.15
CA ALA A 3 8.48 -114.22 1.53
C ALA A 3 9.59 -113.21 1.81
N ALA A 4 9.23 -112.20 2.60
CA ALA A 4 10.12 -111.18 3.13
C ALA A 4 11.03 -111.74 4.22
N VAL A 5 12.29 -111.32 4.24
CA VAL A 5 13.16 -111.43 5.42
C VAL A 5 13.58 -110.01 5.80
N ALA A 6 13.03 -109.55 6.91
CA ALA A 6 13.38 -108.31 7.58
C ALA A 6 14.62 -108.54 8.44
N GLY A 7 15.74 -107.92 8.08
CA GLY A 7 16.92 -107.80 8.92
C GLY A 7 16.85 -106.51 9.74
N ILE A 8 16.57 -106.62 11.04
CA ILE A 8 16.70 -105.52 11.99
C ILE A 8 18.18 -105.44 12.39
N LEU A 9 18.90 -104.46 11.84
CA LEU A 9 20.14 -103.96 12.43
C LEU A 9 19.89 -102.54 12.93
N ARG A 10 19.71 -102.44 14.25
CA ARG A 10 19.81 -101.19 15.00
C ARG A 10 21.24 -100.65 14.83
N GLY A 11 21.36 -99.41 14.36
CA GLY A 11 22.63 -98.70 14.42
C GLY A 11 22.63 -97.42 13.59
N GLY A 12 22.17 -96.32 14.20
CA GLY A 12 22.45 -94.96 13.71
C GLY A 12 21.37 -94.35 12.81
N LEU A 13 20.36 -93.73 13.42
CA LEU A 13 19.67 -92.61 12.78
C LEU A 13 20.67 -91.44 12.71
N PRO A 14 21.10 -90.96 11.53
CA PRO A 14 21.64 -89.60 11.47
C PRO A 14 20.50 -88.64 11.83
N PRO A 15 20.71 -87.70 12.78
CA PRO A 15 19.68 -86.77 13.19
C PRO A 15 19.26 -85.92 12.00
N ARG A 16 17.94 -85.86 11.79
CA ARG A 16 17.17 -84.81 11.10
C ARG A 16 18.01 -83.87 10.25
N ALA A 17 17.83 -83.97 8.94
CA ALA A 17 18.09 -82.90 7.97
C ALA A 17 17.90 -81.55 8.67
N ALA A 18 19.01 -80.82 8.82
CA ALA A 18 19.01 -79.51 9.43
C ALA A 18 17.91 -78.68 8.77
N TRP A 19 16.95 -78.22 9.55
CA TRP A 19 15.96 -77.25 9.12
C TRP A 19 16.71 -75.98 8.76
N LEU A 20 17.10 -75.85 7.51
CA LEU A 20 17.49 -74.56 6.97
C LEU A 20 16.24 -73.70 7.06
N PRO A 21 16.23 -72.59 7.83
CA PRO A 21 15.15 -71.63 7.71
C PRO A 21 15.12 -71.23 6.24
N THR A 22 13.98 -71.44 5.58
CA THR A 22 13.75 -70.94 4.24
C THR A 22 14.01 -69.43 4.30
N LEU A 23 15.19 -68.99 3.85
CA LEU A 23 15.55 -67.59 3.75
C LEU A 23 14.68 -66.99 2.64
N GLN A 24 13.43 -66.71 2.98
CA GLN A 24 12.55 -65.93 2.13
C GLN A 24 13.08 -64.50 2.20
N THR A 25 13.80 -64.10 1.15
CA THR A 25 14.21 -62.71 0.95
C THR A 25 12.95 -61.89 0.66
N VAL A 26 12.24 -61.51 1.73
CA VAL A 26 11.13 -60.58 1.64
C VAL A 26 11.73 -59.22 1.30
N ARG A 27 11.59 -58.81 0.04
CA ARG A 27 11.98 -57.46 -0.37
C ARG A 27 11.08 -56.46 0.36
N HIS A 28 11.59 -55.83 1.41
CA HIS A 28 10.90 -54.74 2.09
C HIS A 28 10.88 -53.51 1.18
N GLY A 29 9.72 -53.23 0.57
CA GLY A 29 9.47 -51.99 -0.16
C GLY A 29 9.30 -50.79 0.77
N SER A 30 9.42 -49.58 0.22
CA SER A 30 9.11 -48.34 0.93
C SER A 30 7.63 -48.31 1.36
N LYS A 31 7.37 -47.75 2.54
CA LYS A 31 6.01 -47.57 3.06
C LYS A 31 5.20 -46.63 2.15
N ALA A 32 3.87 -46.73 2.24
CA ALA A 32 2.95 -45.90 1.44
C ALA A 32 3.13 -44.40 1.72
N VAL A 33 3.42 -44.04 2.97
CA VAL A 33 3.67 -42.66 3.41
C VAL A 33 5.15 -42.51 3.72
N THR A 34 5.76 -41.50 3.12
CA THR A 34 7.18 -41.14 3.29
C THR A 34 7.30 -39.66 3.62
N ARG A 35 8.38 -39.24 4.31
CA ARG A 35 8.65 -37.82 4.61
C ARG A 35 8.97 -37.00 3.35
N HIS A 36 9.52 -37.63 2.32
CA HIS A 36 9.83 -36.99 1.04
C HIS A 36 8.73 -37.32 0.00
N TRP A 37 8.69 -36.52 -1.06
CA TRP A 37 7.89 -36.83 -2.25
C TRP A 37 8.31 -38.17 -2.82
N ARG A 38 7.36 -39.09 -2.91
CA ARG A 38 7.62 -40.42 -3.46
C ARG A 38 7.48 -40.37 -4.97
N VAL A 39 8.42 -41.01 -5.67
CA VAL A 39 8.34 -41.16 -7.12
C VAL A 39 7.06 -41.92 -7.48
N MET A 40 6.30 -41.38 -8.43
CA MET A 40 5.08 -42.02 -8.91
C MET A 40 5.42 -43.14 -9.90
N HIS A 41 4.54 -44.15 -9.97
CA HIS A 41 4.61 -45.12 -11.05
C HIS A 41 4.40 -44.41 -12.40
N PHE A 42 5.04 -44.88 -13.46
CA PHE A 42 5.01 -44.25 -14.78
C PHE A 42 3.59 -44.00 -15.30
N GLN A 43 2.68 -44.96 -15.15
CA GLN A 43 1.27 -44.80 -15.53
C GLN A 43 0.54 -43.73 -14.69
N ARG A 44 0.86 -43.64 -13.40
CA ARG A 44 0.26 -42.63 -12.50
C ARG A 44 0.75 -41.23 -12.84
N GLN A 45 2.03 -41.08 -13.17
CA GLN A 45 2.57 -39.81 -13.63
C GLN A 45 1.89 -39.34 -14.93
N LYS A 46 1.64 -40.25 -15.87
CA LYS A 46 0.85 -39.96 -17.08
C LYS A 46 -0.57 -39.55 -16.75
N LEU A 47 -1.24 -40.25 -15.84
CA LEU A 47 -2.59 -39.91 -15.40
C LEU A 47 -2.61 -38.49 -14.83
N MET A 48 -1.69 -38.17 -13.91
CA MET A 48 -1.60 -36.84 -13.31
C MET A 48 -1.43 -35.75 -14.38
N ALA A 49 -0.55 -35.98 -15.36
CA ALA A 49 -0.32 -35.05 -16.47
C ALA A 49 -1.56 -34.87 -17.37
N ILE A 50 -2.33 -35.94 -17.61
CA ILE A 50 -3.57 -35.87 -18.41
C ILE A 50 -4.68 -35.14 -17.65
N THR A 51 -4.75 -35.33 -16.33
CA THR A 51 -5.74 -34.69 -15.47
C THR A 51 -5.36 -33.26 -15.06
N GLU A 52 -4.32 -32.67 -15.65
CA GLU A 52 -3.96 -31.28 -15.40
C GLU A 52 -5.09 -30.35 -15.87
N TYR A 53 -5.44 -29.39 -15.03
CA TYR A 53 -6.48 -28.44 -15.35
C TYR A 53 -6.01 -27.49 -16.46
N ILE A 54 -6.78 -27.44 -17.55
CA ILE A 54 -6.58 -26.51 -18.65
C ILE A 54 -7.61 -25.39 -18.51
N PRO A 55 -7.22 -24.14 -18.16
CA PRO A 55 -8.17 -23.03 -18.10
C PRO A 55 -8.69 -22.69 -19.50
N PRO A 56 -9.94 -22.23 -19.62
CA PRO A 56 -10.48 -21.78 -20.89
C PRO A 56 -9.68 -20.57 -21.40
N LYS A 57 -9.15 -20.67 -22.60
CA LYS A 57 -8.43 -19.58 -23.27
C LYS A 57 -9.45 -18.74 -24.04
N PRO A 58 -9.77 -17.50 -23.62
CA PRO A 58 -10.71 -16.67 -24.37
C PRO A 58 -10.11 -16.32 -25.74
N ALA A 59 -10.93 -16.33 -26.78
CA ALA A 59 -10.50 -16.01 -28.15
C ALA A 59 -9.92 -14.59 -28.26
N ILE A 60 -10.48 -13.66 -27.48
CA ILE A 60 -10.01 -12.29 -27.35
C ILE A 60 -9.76 -12.02 -25.88
N ASN A 61 -8.59 -11.46 -25.54
CA ASN A 61 -8.29 -11.11 -24.16
C ASN A 61 -9.28 -10.02 -23.69
N PRO A 62 -9.91 -10.15 -22.50
CA PRO A 62 -10.87 -9.18 -22.00
C PRO A 62 -10.30 -7.76 -21.84
N ARG A 63 -8.96 -7.60 -21.78
CA ARG A 63 -8.29 -6.29 -21.76
C ARG A 63 -8.37 -5.54 -23.09
N CYS A 64 -8.59 -6.25 -24.19
CA CYS A 64 -8.75 -5.66 -25.51
C CYS A 64 -10.19 -5.16 -25.75
N LEU A 65 -11.13 -5.54 -24.88
CA LEU A 65 -12.50 -5.05 -24.91
C LEU A 65 -12.64 -3.87 -23.96
N PRO A 66 -13.50 -2.88 -24.27
CA PRO A 66 -13.80 -1.81 -23.33
C PRO A 66 -14.43 -2.42 -22.07
N PRO A 67 -13.90 -2.14 -20.87
CA PRO A 67 -14.46 -2.68 -19.65
C PRO A 67 -15.89 -2.13 -19.47
N PRO A 68 -16.80 -2.92 -18.90
CA PRO A 68 -18.13 -2.42 -18.57
C PRO A 68 -18.02 -1.20 -17.65
N PRO A 69 -18.93 -0.23 -17.77
CA PRO A 69 -18.92 0.96 -16.92
C PRO A 69 -19.00 0.53 -15.45
N LYS A 70 -18.13 1.11 -14.62
CA LYS A 70 -18.14 0.84 -13.19
C LYS A 70 -19.45 1.37 -12.59
N PRO A 71 -20.06 0.65 -11.64
CA PRO A 71 -21.24 1.16 -10.95
C PRO A 71 -20.92 2.51 -10.30
N PRO A 72 -21.88 3.46 -10.28
CA PRO A 72 -21.68 4.77 -9.68
C PRO A 72 -21.35 4.58 -8.20
N LYS A 73 -20.27 5.22 -7.76
CA LYS A 73 -19.89 5.23 -6.35
C LYS A 73 -20.66 6.34 -5.65
N GLU A 74 -21.26 6.03 -4.51
CA GLU A 74 -21.88 7.04 -3.66
C GLU A 74 -20.85 8.08 -3.23
N GLU A 75 -21.28 9.34 -3.14
CA GLU A 75 -20.43 10.42 -2.66
C GLU A 75 -20.07 10.19 -1.19
N SER A 76 -18.79 10.39 -0.84
CA SER A 76 -18.37 10.28 0.55
C SER A 76 -19.03 11.36 1.41
N GLY A 77 -19.36 11.03 2.67
CA GLY A 77 -20.01 11.96 3.59
C GLY A 77 -19.23 13.27 3.78
N LEU A 78 -17.90 13.19 3.81
CA LEU A 78 -17.03 14.37 3.89
C LEU A 78 -17.17 15.30 2.68
N VAL A 79 -17.32 14.76 1.47
CA VAL A 79 -17.52 15.57 0.26
C VAL A 79 -18.84 16.35 0.34
N ARG A 80 -19.89 15.75 0.92
CA ARG A 80 -21.16 16.44 1.15
C ARG A 80 -21.03 17.59 2.15
N LEU A 81 -20.30 17.38 3.24
CA LEU A 81 -20.04 18.43 4.23
C LEU A 81 -19.23 19.59 3.61
N LEU A 82 -18.16 19.27 2.88
CA LEU A 82 -17.35 20.29 2.21
C LEU A 82 -18.17 21.10 1.20
N ARG A 83 -19.12 20.48 0.49
CA ARG A 83 -20.03 21.21 -0.41
C ARG A 83 -20.94 22.17 0.36
N GLN A 84 -21.47 21.75 1.51
CA GLN A 84 -22.30 22.62 2.37
C GLN A 84 -21.49 23.81 2.90
N ASP A 85 -20.26 23.55 3.34
CA ASP A 85 -19.35 24.60 3.82
C ASP A 85 -19.00 25.59 2.71
N ILE A 86 -18.75 25.12 1.48
CA ILE A 86 -18.52 25.98 0.33
C ILE A 86 -19.75 26.86 0.09
N VAL A 87 -20.95 26.27 0.07
CA VAL A 87 -22.19 27.03 -0.12
C VAL A 87 -22.36 28.11 0.96
N ALA A 88 -22.03 27.82 2.22
CA ALA A 88 -22.06 28.80 3.30
C ALA A 88 -21.05 29.92 3.08
N VAL A 89 -19.78 29.59 2.78
CA VAL A 89 -18.70 30.55 2.55
C VAL A 89 -19.05 31.53 1.41
N PHE A 90 -19.63 31.03 0.30
CA PHE A 90 -20.01 31.89 -0.82
C PHE A 90 -21.25 32.77 -0.55
N ARG A 91 -22.10 32.39 0.42
CA ARG A 91 -23.25 33.20 0.84
C ARG A 91 -22.86 34.29 1.83
N ASP A 92 -21.97 33.95 2.77
CA ASP A 92 -21.58 34.86 3.85
C ASP A 92 -20.57 35.92 3.39
N ASN A 93 -19.73 35.59 2.39
CA ASN A 93 -18.67 36.47 1.92
C ASN A 93 -19.01 37.07 0.54
N ARG A 94 -19.15 38.40 0.47
CA ARG A 94 -19.40 39.13 -0.78
C ARG A 94 -18.14 39.30 -1.64
N MET A 95 -16.97 39.28 -1.04
CA MET A 95 -15.68 39.41 -1.71
C MET A 95 -14.86 38.15 -1.48
N ILE A 96 -14.44 37.51 -2.57
CA ILE A 96 -13.69 36.26 -2.54
C ILE A 96 -12.50 36.41 -3.46
N ALA A 97 -11.30 36.17 -2.92
CA ALA A 97 -10.06 36.10 -3.66
C ALA A 97 -9.61 34.64 -3.76
N VAL A 98 -9.27 34.20 -4.97
CA VAL A 98 -8.57 32.93 -5.17
C VAL A 98 -7.07 33.27 -5.14
N CYS A 99 -6.26 32.48 -4.43
CA CYS A 99 -4.81 32.61 -4.41
C CYS A 99 -4.18 31.25 -4.65
N GLN A 100 -2.98 31.23 -5.23
CA GLN A 100 -2.19 30.00 -5.30
C GLN A 100 -1.58 29.72 -3.94
N ASN A 101 -1.76 28.49 -3.44
CA ASN A 101 -1.07 28.05 -2.22
C ASN A 101 0.36 27.64 -2.60
N VAL A 102 1.24 28.63 -2.68
CA VAL A 102 2.67 28.42 -2.93
C VAL A 102 3.30 27.74 -1.72
N ALA A 103 4.44 27.08 -1.93
CA ALA A 103 5.23 26.45 -0.87
C ALA A 103 5.86 27.48 0.07
N LEU A 104 5.06 28.10 0.93
CA LEU A 104 5.53 28.84 2.11
C LEU A 104 5.68 27.89 3.30
N SER A 105 6.57 28.24 4.23
CA SER A 105 6.78 27.50 5.47
C SER A 105 5.49 27.45 6.30
N ALA A 106 5.39 26.49 7.22
CA ALA A 106 4.23 26.39 8.10
C ALA A 106 4.11 27.61 9.04
N GLU A 107 5.24 28.17 9.46
CA GLU A 107 5.33 29.34 10.33
C GLU A 107 4.80 30.59 9.62
N ASP A 108 5.29 30.83 8.40
CA ASP A 108 4.87 31.99 7.60
C ASP A 108 3.38 31.92 7.24
N LYS A 109 2.86 30.73 6.93
CA LYS A 109 1.42 30.53 6.69
C LYS A 109 0.58 30.84 7.92
N LEU A 110 1.09 30.56 9.12
CA LEU A 110 0.42 30.87 10.37
C LEU A 110 0.45 32.37 10.64
N LEU A 111 1.60 33.01 10.47
CA LEU A 111 1.75 34.47 10.62
C LEU A 111 0.82 35.22 9.66
N LEU A 112 0.81 34.84 8.39
CA LEU A 112 -0.10 35.40 7.38
C LEU A 112 -1.56 35.23 7.78
N ARG A 113 -1.94 34.04 8.28
CA ARG A 113 -3.31 33.78 8.74
C ARG A 113 -3.66 34.62 9.97
N HIS A 114 -2.71 34.85 10.87
CA HIS A 114 -2.91 35.70 12.03
C HIS A 114 -3.11 37.17 11.62
N GLN A 115 -2.27 37.69 10.73
CA GLN A 115 -2.40 39.05 10.19
C GLN A 115 -3.74 39.26 9.49
N LEU A 116 -4.14 38.35 8.61
CA LEU A 116 -5.42 38.46 7.89
C LEU A 116 -6.63 38.39 8.84
N ARG A 117 -6.54 37.63 9.93
CA ARG A 117 -7.58 37.60 10.96
C ARG A 117 -7.75 38.94 11.67
N LYS A 118 -6.69 39.73 11.86
CA LYS A 118 -6.80 41.10 12.43
C LYS A 118 -7.72 41.98 11.57
N HIS A 119 -7.73 41.75 10.26
CA HIS A 119 -8.57 42.45 9.30
C HIS A 119 -9.89 41.72 8.96
N LYS A 120 -10.27 40.68 9.73
CA LYS A 120 -11.47 39.85 9.48
C LYS A 120 -11.47 39.14 8.11
N ILE A 121 -10.29 38.88 7.55
CA ILE A 121 -10.11 38.12 6.31
C ILE A 121 -9.82 36.66 6.66
N PHE A 122 -10.58 35.75 6.07
CA PHE A 122 -10.46 34.31 6.33
C PHE A 122 -9.80 33.58 5.17
N ILE A 123 -8.72 32.87 5.46
CA ILE A 123 -8.15 31.88 4.53
C ILE A 123 -8.91 30.56 4.70
N LYS A 124 -9.50 30.06 3.61
CA LYS A 124 -10.13 28.74 3.52
C LYS A 124 -9.48 27.95 2.39
N VAL A 125 -9.13 26.69 2.67
CA VAL A 125 -8.50 25.79 1.70
C VAL A 125 -9.46 24.64 1.42
N PHE A 126 -9.84 24.49 0.15
CA PHE A 126 -10.73 23.42 -0.30
C PHE A 126 -10.05 22.55 -1.36
N PRO A 127 -10.32 21.24 -1.38
CA PRO A 127 -9.85 20.37 -2.46
C PRO A 127 -10.44 20.78 -3.80
N SER A 128 -9.60 20.82 -4.83
CA SER A 128 -10.03 21.17 -6.20
C SER A 128 -11.04 20.19 -6.77
N GLN A 129 -11.00 18.92 -6.35
CA GLN A 129 -11.97 17.89 -6.74
C GLN A 129 -13.41 18.25 -6.37
N VAL A 130 -13.61 18.94 -5.24
CA VAL A 130 -14.95 19.35 -4.77
C VAL A 130 -15.30 20.74 -5.26
N LEU A 131 -14.31 21.64 -5.33
CA LEU A 131 -14.53 23.02 -5.74
C LEU A 131 -14.85 23.18 -7.24
N LYS A 132 -14.15 22.44 -8.12
CA LYS A 132 -14.38 22.51 -9.57
C LYS A 132 -15.82 22.19 -10.01
N PRO A 133 -16.41 21.03 -9.62
CA PRO A 133 -17.78 20.73 -10.01
C PRO A 133 -18.78 21.70 -9.37
N PHE A 134 -18.48 22.25 -8.20
CA PHE A 134 -19.32 23.30 -7.62
C PHE A 134 -19.29 24.59 -8.44
N LEU A 135 -18.09 25.02 -8.86
CA LEU A 135 -17.92 26.24 -9.65
C LEU A 135 -18.53 26.13 -11.04
N GLU A 136 -18.43 24.97 -11.70
CA GLU A 136 -19.04 24.68 -13.01
C GLU A 136 -20.56 24.86 -13.01
N ASN A 137 -21.21 24.46 -11.92
CA ASN A 137 -22.66 24.55 -11.73
C ASN A 137 -23.11 25.94 -11.24
N SER A 138 -22.18 26.84 -10.91
CA SER A 138 -22.47 28.12 -10.25
C SER A 138 -22.22 29.31 -11.18
N LYS A 139 -22.61 30.50 -10.72
CA LYS A 139 -22.34 31.78 -11.39
C LYS A 139 -20.85 32.12 -11.48
N TYR A 140 -20.00 31.42 -10.73
CA TYR A 140 -18.57 31.68 -10.59
C TYR A 140 -17.70 30.86 -11.55
N ARG A 141 -18.25 30.41 -12.68
CA ARG A 141 -17.51 29.64 -13.71
C ARG A 141 -16.24 30.35 -14.18
N ASN A 142 -16.22 31.69 -14.18
CA ASN A 142 -15.05 32.49 -14.56
C ASN A 142 -13.86 32.29 -13.61
N LEU A 143 -14.11 31.97 -12.33
CA LEU A 143 -13.07 31.68 -11.34
C LEU A 143 -12.28 30.41 -11.65
N LEU A 144 -12.79 29.52 -12.50
CA LEU A 144 -12.07 28.31 -12.92
C LEU A 144 -10.85 28.62 -13.78
N GLN A 145 -10.86 29.74 -14.49
CA GLN A 145 -9.80 30.13 -15.42
C GLN A 145 -8.75 31.05 -14.80
N HIS A 146 -9.05 31.67 -13.65
CA HIS A 146 -8.13 32.62 -13.05
C HIS A 146 -6.91 31.91 -12.46
N GLN A 147 -5.75 32.18 -13.05
CA GLN A 147 -4.50 32.27 -12.30
C GLN A 147 -4.49 33.64 -11.63
N PRO A 148 -4.66 33.73 -10.31
CA PRO A 148 -4.72 35.01 -9.62
C PRO A 148 -3.31 35.55 -9.40
N VAL A 149 -2.80 36.31 -10.37
CA VAL A 149 -1.42 36.86 -10.33
C VAL A 149 -1.33 38.18 -9.55
N GLN A 150 -2.43 38.95 -9.48
CA GLN A 150 -2.39 40.34 -8.96
C GLN A 150 -2.41 40.45 -7.44
N LEU A 151 -3.12 39.56 -6.74
CA LEU A 151 -3.14 39.58 -5.27
C LEU A 151 -1.96 38.83 -4.66
N THR A 152 -1.39 37.85 -5.38
CA THR A 152 -0.13 37.22 -4.95
C THR A 152 0.99 38.24 -4.91
N SER A 153 1.11 39.13 -5.91
CA SER A 153 2.18 40.14 -5.90
C SER A 153 2.06 41.15 -4.76
N LEU A 154 0.85 41.57 -4.38
CA LEU A 154 0.65 42.48 -3.24
C LEU A 154 0.93 41.80 -1.90
N LEU A 155 0.54 40.52 -1.75
CA LEU A 155 0.86 39.74 -0.56
C LEU A 155 2.36 39.44 -0.47
N ASP A 156 3.01 39.10 -1.58
CA ASP A 156 4.45 38.86 -1.65
C ASP A 156 5.24 40.14 -1.33
N GLN A 157 4.77 41.29 -1.80
CA GLN A 157 5.37 42.59 -1.47
C GLN A 157 5.23 42.90 0.02
N TYR A 158 4.03 42.71 0.60
CA TYR A 158 3.83 42.91 2.04
C TYR A 158 4.68 41.96 2.89
N VAL A 159 4.80 40.69 2.51
CA VAL A 159 5.66 39.72 3.21
C VAL A 159 7.13 40.11 3.12
N LYS A 160 7.60 40.59 1.96
CA LYS A 160 8.97 41.11 1.81
C LYS A 160 9.23 42.34 2.67
N GLU A 161 8.30 43.28 2.70
CA GLU A 161 8.39 44.49 3.54
C GLU A 161 8.43 44.15 5.05
N GLN A 162 7.75 43.08 5.50
CA GLN A 162 7.81 42.62 6.89
C GLN A 162 9.17 41.97 7.22
N ASN A 163 9.70 41.11 6.35
CA ASN A 163 11.00 40.46 6.57
C ASN A 163 12.18 41.45 6.56
N GLU A 164 12.08 42.53 5.78
CA GLU A 164 13.08 43.61 5.78
C GLU A 164 13.02 44.45 7.07
N GLY A 165 11.83 44.65 7.66
CA GLY A 165 11.65 45.32 8.94
C GLY A 165 12.25 44.55 10.13
N ASP A 166 12.18 43.22 10.11
CA ASP A 166 12.74 42.38 11.18
C ASP A 166 14.27 42.25 11.08
N CYS A 167 14.84 42.25 9.86
CA CYS A 167 16.29 42.14 9.64
C CYS A 167 17.06 43.41 10.07
N ALA A 168 16.44 44.59 10.01
CA ALA A 168 17.08 45.83 10.47
C ALA A 168 17.27 45.88 11.99
N THR A 169 16.49 45.08 12.75
CA THR A 169 16.52 45.09 14.21
C THR A 169 17.49 44.05 14.79
N SER A 170 17.78 42.95 14.07
CA SER A 170 18.72 41.91 14.54
C SER A 170 20.19 42.17 14.21
N ALA A 171 20.52 43.22 13.43
CA ALA A 171 21.89 43.53 13.03
C ALA A 171 22.65 44.45 14.01
N ASN A 172 22.01 44.96 15.07
CA ASN A 172 22.59 45.94 15.99
C ASN A 172 22.93 45.42 17.41
N GLU A 173 22.81 44.12 17.69
CA GLU A 173 23.31 43.54 18.93
C GLU A 173 24.78 43.11 18.79
N LYS A 174 25.66 44.12 18.71
CA LYS A 174 27.11 43.95 18.63
C LYS A 174 27.70 43.99 20.04
N LEU A 175 28.16 42.82 20.51
CA LEU A 175 29.29 42.58 21.43
C LEU A 175 29.53 43.61 22.55
N HIS A 176 29.08 43.28 23.76
CA HIS A 176 29.60 43.87 24.98
C HIS A 176 31.06 43.39 25.21
N PRO A 177 32.04 44.26 25.54
CA PRO A 177 33.38 43.83 25.94
C PRO A 177 33.36 43.20 27.35
N PRO A 178 34.29 42.28 27.69
CA PRO A 178 34.40 41.73 29.04
C PRO A 178 35.03 42.74 30.00
N ASP A 179 34.47 42.81 31.21
CA ASP A 179 34.96 43.65 32.31
C ASP A 179 36.37 43.23 32.79
N PRO A 180 37.24 44.18 33.21
CA PRO A 180 38.54 43.86 33.79
C PRO A 180 38.38 43.39 35.25
N ALA A 181 39.17 42.38 35.62
CA ALA A 181 39.24 41.80 36.97
C ALA A 181 39.65 42.83 38.04
N PRO A 182 39.20 42.69 39.30
CA PRO A 182 39.68 43.51 40.40
C PRO A 182 40.94 42.90 41.04
N ASP A 183 41.98 43.70 41.15
CA ASP A 183 43.10 43.49 42.08
C ASP A 183 42.66 43.93 43.49
N ALA A 184 42.47 42.97 44.41
CA ALA A 184 42.65 43.06 45.87
C ALA A 184 42.15 41.78 46.57
#